data_AF-A0A7Z9LQ40-F1
#
_entry.id   AF-A0A7Z9LQ40-F1
#
_cell.length_a   1.000
_cell.length_b   1.000
_cell.length_c   1.000
_cell.angle_alpha   90.00
_cell.angle_beta   90.00
_cell.angle_gamma   90.00
#
_symmetry.space_group_name_H-M   'P 1'
#
loop_
_entity.id
_entity.type
_entity.pdbx_description
1 polymer ?
#
loop_
_entity_poly.entity_id
_entity_poly.type
_entity_poly.pdbx_seq_one_letter_code
_entity_poly.pdbx_strand_id
1 'polypeptide(L)'
;MLKQRIVRWISVLTASAMACPAFGWGPETQRSVVSSAGHLFSRSSSIPLVNLIDYVHQGVGISDAEDQALFLGYGVDPVRSIQREMFLLQGVKSNRVDPYFAYRMGALGKKVVELLAPMRDANASVRERYNADVEERIGRVRLQPSKRILVEPQLYFARLVRQATDNDTAIVVDYRSGLGIDGIAGKLLTRDASRAVDAVVDVWYTIFRSRVDFVDISRTDMREYMLSAIDFYLKKGNIAEVNDVYVRAKAKFILTPNMKRIVGDLYYDNGYFQEALMVYGELLAENPGLRQVSKRIAEYHVSVGEEALTNQNLEDAREAFTLAVQADVLHPEAQRKLVLTNRAIEKREGRFAHQKGLIEAAQRSEMDAEESELSRDYARSIQYLRASERNYNEVTGEFAELRRLANVGTRSVQMRLTQMKKALVENAQLLSGSGFTYDAKQLASGVGDTGIEAMTSTLKADYRSVLEEVAGEIEIP
;
A
#
# COMPACT_ATOMS: atom_id res chain seq x y z
N MET A 1 38.12 -21.68 37.34
CA MET A 1 38.22 -20.29 37.85
C MET A 1 38.29 -19.20 36.76
N LEU A 2 37.92 -19.47 35.49
CA LEU A 2 37.90 -18.44 34.43
C LEU A 2 36.50 -17.85 34.14
N LYS A 3 35.41 -18.52 34.55
CA LYS A 3 34.02 -18.07 34.27
C LYS A 3 33.48 -16.98 35.21
N GLN A 4 34.08 -16.77 36.39
CA GLN A 4 33.62 -15.75 37.35
C GLN A 4 34.23 -14.36 37.13
N ARG A 5 35.30 -14.22 36.32
CA ARG A 5 35.89 -12.92 36.01
C ARG A 5 35.21 -12.20 34.84
N ILE A 6 34.57 -12.92 33.91
CA ILE A 6 33.89 -12.32 32.76
C ILE A 6 32.54 -11.70 33.16
N VAL A 7 31.85 -12.27 34.14
CA VAL A 7 30.56 -11.72 34.63
C VAL A 7 30.75 -10.37 35.33
N ARG A 8 31.87 -10.15 36.05
CA ARG A 8 32.14 -8.87 36.71
C ARG A 8 32.42 -7.71 35.74
N TRP A 9 32.88 -7.98 34.51
CA TRP A 9 33.08 -6.93 33.51
C TRP A 9 31.81 -6.61 32.72
N ILE A 10 30.90 -7.57 32.56
CA ILE A 10 29.60 -7.33 31.92
C ILE A 10 28.67 -6.52 32.83
N SER A 11 28.75 -6.69 34.16
CA SER A 11 27.95 -5.90 35.12
C SER A 11 28.41 -4.45 35.29
N VAL A 12 29.67 -4.12 34.96
CA VAL A 12 30.18 -2.74 35.06
C VAL A 12 29.99 -1.98 33.73
N LEU A 13 29.86 -2.68 32.60
CA LEU A 13 29.56 -2.07 31.30
C LEU A 13 28.06 -1.86 31.01
N THR A 14 27.15 -2.46 31.80
CA THR A 14 25.70 -2.17 31.72
C THR A 14 25.22 -1.12 32.73
N ALA A 15 26.06 -0.70 33.68
CA ALA A 15 25.75 0.38 34.64
C ALA A 15 26.15 1.79 34.15
N SER A 16 26.61 1.90 32.90
CA SER A 16 26.77 3.18 32.17
C SER A 16 25.73 3.32 31.06
N ALA A 17 24.53 2.78 31.28
CA ALA A 17 23.34 3.24 30.57
C ALA A 17 23.07 4.69 30.98
N MET A 18 23.67 5.60 30.23
CA MET A 18 23.29 7.01 30.05
C MET A 18 22.37 7.56 31.13
N ALA A 19 22.95 7.99 32.26
CA ALA A 19 22.32 8.98 33.11
C ALA A 19 22.32 10.30 32.32
N CYS A 20 21.40 10.44 31.37
CA CYS A 20 21.08 11.73 30.81
C CYS A 20 20.62 12.62 31.97
N PRO A 21 21.12 13.86 32.09
CA PRO A 21 20.61 14.78 33.09
C PRO A 21 19.13 15.01 32.81
N ALA A 22 18.27 14.43 33.64
CA ALA A 22 16.85 14.77 33.65
C ALA A 22 16.75 16.24 34.09
N PHE A 23 16.51 17.13 33.12
CA PHE A 23 16.24 18.53 33.38
C PHE A 23 14.79 18.67 33.84
N GLY A 24 14.57 18.57 35.16
CA GLY A 24 13.27 18.82 35.79
C GLY A 24 12.61 17.57 36.38
N TRP A 25 11.33 17.69 36.73
CA TRP A 25 10.54 16.61 37.33
C TRP A 25 10.48 15.35 36.46
N GLY A 26 10.25 14.20 37.09
CA GLY A 26 10.16 12.89 36.43
C GLY A 26 8.99 12.74 35.45
N PRO A 27 9.02 11.70 34.60
CA PRO A 27 8.06 11.53 33.50
C PRO A 27 6.60 11.35 33.94
N GLU A 28 6.33 10.68 35.07
CA GLU A 28 4.98 10.56 35.62
C GLU A 28 4.50 11.87 36.23
N THR A 29 5.38 12.65 36.85
CA THR A 29 5.04 14.01 37.30
C THR A 29 4.69 14.91 36.11
N GLN A 30 5.51 14.89 35.05
CA GLN A 30 5.22 15.62 33.81
C GLN A 30 3.87 15.21 33.22
N ARG A 31 3.61 13.90 33.12
CA ARG A 31 2.33 13.37 32.63
C ARG A 31 1.15 13.79 33.51
N SER A 32 1.29 13.70 34.84
CA SER A 32 0.24 14.06 35.80
C SER A 32 -0.13 15.55 35.72
N VAL A 33 0.88 16.43 35.65
CA VAL A 33 0.70 17.87 35.52
C VAL A 33 0.03 18.23 34.19
N VAL A 34 0.53 17.70 33.07
CA VAL A 34 -0.03 17.98 31.74
C VAL A 34 -1.44 17.38 31.58
N SER A 35 -1.70 16.20 32.14
CA SER A 35 -3.03 15.58 32.12
C SER A 35 -4.05 16.40 32.93
N SER A 36 -3.64 16.85 34.11
CA SER A 36 -4.44 17.75 34.95
C SER A 36 -4.73 19.07 34.25
N ALA A 37 -3.73 19.62 33.54
CA ALA A 37 -3.92 20.78 32.68
C ALA A 37 -4.94 20.47 31.56
N GLY A 38 -4.90 19.29 30.95
CA GLY A 38 -5.86 18.81 29.95
C GLY A 38 -7.30 18.89 30.44
N HIS A 39 -7.55 18.30 31.61
CA HIS A 39 -8.87 18.30 32.24
C HIS A 39 -9.34 19.70 32.64
N LEU A 40 -8.46 20.53 33.21
CA LEU A 40 -8.82 21.91 33.58
C LEU A 40 -9.07 22.79 32.35
N PHE A 41 -8.29 22.61 31.29
CA PHE A 41 -8.45 23.33 30.03
C PHE A 41 -9.80 22.98 29.39
N SER A 42 -10.16 21.71 29.31
CA SER A 42 -11.46 21.31 28.75
C SER A 42 -12.68 21.70 29.59
N ARG A 43 -12.53 21.88 30.90
CA ARG A 43 -13.61 22.42 31.73
C ARG A 43 -13.79 23.92 31.54
N SER A 44 -12.69 24.64 31.32
CA SER A 44 -12.68 26.11 31.24
C SER A 44 -12.81 26.65 29.82
N SER A 45 -12.54 25.82 28.81
CA SER A 45 -12.67 26.13 27.39
C SER A 45 -13.73 25.22 26.75
N SER A 46 -14.41 25.68 25.70
CA SER A 46 -15.35 24.86 24.93
C SER A 46 -14.64 23.81 24.03
N ILE A 47 -13.37 23.51 24.31
CA ILE A 47 -12.52 22.63 23.49
C ILE A 47 -12.35 21.30 24.23
N PRO A 48 -12.89 20.18 23.69
CA PRO A 48 -12.90 18.89 24.37
C PRO A 48 -11.58 18.13 24.23
N LEU A 49 -10.47 18.73 24.69
CA LEU A 49 -9.15 18.11 24.73
C LEU A 49 -9.12 16.80 25.53
N VAL A 50 -10.02 16.59 26.50
CA VAL A 50 -10.18 15.30 27.20
C VAL A 50 -10.36 14.13 26.25
N ASN A 51 -11.05 14.32 25.11
CA ASN A 51 -11.25 13.25 24.13
C ASN A 51 -9.97 12.90 23.36
N LEU A 52 -8.93 13.72 23.47
CA LEU A 52 -7.63 13.56 22.82
C LEU A 52 -6.50 13.38 23.83
N ILE A 53 -6.82 13.07 25.09
CA ILE A 53 -5.83 13.01 26.18
C ILE A 53 -4.75 11.96 25.93
N ASP A 54 -5.06 10.87 25.23
CA ASP A 54 -4.09 9.84 24.85
C ASP A 54 -3.01 10.39 23.92
N TYR A 55 -3.37 11.33 23.03
CA TYR A 55 -2.42 12.00 22.16
C TYR A 55 -1.57 13.00 22.94
N VAL A 56 -2.18 13.73 23.87
CA VAL A 56 -1.44 14.60 24.81
C VAL A 56 -0.42 13.76 25.60
N HIS A 57 -0.80 12.58 26.10
CA HIS A 57 0.11 11.68 26.80
C HIS A 57 1.23 11.15 25.89
N GLN A 58 0.94 10.81 24.63
CA GLN A 58 1.97 10.46 23.64
C GLN A 58 2.95 11.62 23.44
N GLY A 59 2.46 12.87 23.43
CA GLY A 59 3.28 14.08 23.33
C GLY A 59 4.18 14.32 24.54
N VAL A 60 3.71 14.00 25.75
CA VAL A 60 4.56 14.05 26.95
C VAL A 60 5.61 12.94 26.92
N GLY A 61 5.25 11.77 26.39
CA GLY A 61 6.10 10.59 26.32
C GLY A 61 7.05 10.53 25.11
N ILE A 62 7.32 11.65 24.44
CA ILE A 62 8.24 11.67 23.29
C ILE A 62 9.66 11.29 23.67
N SER A 63 10.35 10.65 22.72
CA SER A 63 11.75 10.26 22.88
C SER A 63 12.68 11.48 22.94
N ASP A 64 13.87 11.34 23.54
CA ASP A 64 14.86 12.43 23.60
C ASP A 64 15.27 12.96 22.22
N ALA A 65 15.31 12.09 21.22
CA ALA A 65 15.63 12.47 19.85
C ALA A 65 14.53 13.35 19.23
N GLU A 66 13.26 12.98 19.41
CA GLU A 66 12.11 13.77 18.97
C GLU A 66 12.01 15.09 19.75
N ASP A 67 12.28 15.05 21.06
CA ASP A 67 12.29 16.19 21.95
C ASP A 67 13.30 17.25 21.51
N GLN A 68 14.54 16.84 21.19
CA GLN A 68 15.57 17.73 20.65
C GLN A 68 15.21 18.28 19.27
N ALA A 69 14.59 17.46 18.40
CA ALA A 69 14.16 17.90 17.08
C ALA A 69 13.03 18.95 17.15
N LEU A 70 12.07 18.76 18.06
CA LEU A 70 10.95 19.69 18.24
C LEU A 70 11.37 20.99 18.94
N PHE A 71 12.20 20.89 19.98
CA PHE A 71 12.59 22.00 20.85
C PHE A 71 14.08 22.34 20.73
N LEU A 72 14.53 22.58 19.50
CA LEU A 72 15.90 23.02 19.22
C LEU A 72 16.28 24.24 20.08
N GLY A 73 17.45 24.15 20.73
CA GLY A 73 17.98 25.22 21.56
C GLY A 73 17.35 25.37 22.95
N TYR A 74 16.46 24.46 23.38
CA TYR A 74 15.78 24.56 24.67
C TYR A 74 16.76 24.65 25.86
N GLY A 75 17.89 23.92 25.80
CA GLY A 75 18.91 23.99 26.85
C GLY A 75 19.65 25.34 26.93
N VAL A 76 19.60 26.17 25.88
CA VAL A 76 20.24 27.49 25.81
C VAL A 76 19.24 28.60 26.17
N ASP A 77 18.05 28.56 25.57
CA ASP A 77 16.99 29.54 25.79
C ASP A 77 15.61 28.84 25.83
N PRO A 78 15.22 28.26 26.99
CA PRO A 78 14.00 27.46 27.09
C PRO A 78 12.75 28.29 26.87
N VAL A 79 12.77 29.57 27.26
CA VAL A 79 11.63 30.48 27.10
C VAL A 79 11.38 30.76 25.62
N ARG A 80 12.44 31.03 24.84
CA ARG A 80 12.31 31.27 23.40
C ARG A 80 11.91 30.00 22.64
N SER A 81 12.39 28.82 23.04
CA SER A 81 11.96 27.55 22.43
C SER A 81 10.48 27.27 22.68
N ILE A 82 9.98 27.51 23.90
CA ILE A 82 8.53 27.43 24.21
C ILE A 82 7.75 28.46 23.39
N GLN A 83 8.23 29.70 23.32
CA GLN A 83 7.59 30.77 22.54
C GLN A 83 7.48 30.40 21.05
N ARG A 84 8.54 29.83 20.44
CA ARG A 84 8.53 29.39 19.04
C ARG A 84 7.43 28.37 18.80
N GLU A 85 7.33 27.37 19.67
CA GLU A 85 6.30 26.33 19.55
C GLU A 85 4.89 26.89 19.77
N MET A 86 4.71 27.80 20.74
CA MET A 86 3.43 28.49 20.94
C MET A 86 2.98 29.23 19.67
N PHE A 87 3.88 29.99 19.05
CA PHE A 87 3.60 30.74 17.83
C PHE A 87 3.32 29.81 16.65
N LEU A 88 4.10 28.74 16.50
CA LEU A 88 3.85 27.72 15.48
C LEU A 88 2.46 27.11 15.63
N LEU A 89 2.09 26.68 16.84
CA LEU A 89 0.78 26.10 17.13
C LEU A 89 -0.35 27.10 16.88
N GLN A 90 -0.16 28.38 17.18
CA GLN A 90 -1.12 29.44 16.83
C GLN A 90 -1.30 29.58 15.31
N GLY A 91 -0.23 29.51 14.53
CA GLY A 91 -0.29 29.64 13.06
C GLY A 91 -0.89 28.44 12.35
N VAL A 92 -0.64 27.22 12.85
CA VAL A 92 -1.18 25.98 12.26
C VAL A 92 -2.55 25.60 12.81
N LYS A 93 -3.00 26.25 13.90
CA LYS A 93 -4.32 26.04 14.51
C LYS A 93 -5.42 26.09 13.46
N SER A 94 -6.30 25.09 13.52
CA SER A 94 -7.51 25.01 12.72
C SER A 94 -8.76 25.22 13.59
N ASN A 95 -9.96 25.19 12.97
CA ASN A 95 -11.22 25.31 13.71
C ASN A 95 -11.47 24.12 14.65
N ARG A 96 -10.80 22.99 14.42
CA ARG A 96 -10.83 21.80 15.29
C ARG A 96 -9.44 21.49 15.84
N VAL A 97 -9.41 20.88 17.01
CA VAL A 97 -8.19 20.26 17.55
C VAL A 97 -8.10 18.86 16.98
N ASP A 98 -7.03 18.60 16.24
CA ASP A 98 -6.75 17.28 15.68
C ASP A 98 -5.75 16.50 16.56
N PRO A 99 -5.67 15.17 16.42
CA PRO A 99 -4.80 14.33 17.25
C PRO A 99 -3.33 14.76 17.28
N TYR A 100 -2.76 15.13 16.13
CA TYR A 100 -1.37 15.57 16.05
C TYR A 100 -1.16 16.93 16.74
N PHE A 101 -2.12 17.85 16.61
CA PHE A 101 -2.11 19.11 17.37
C PHE A 101 -2.13 18.84 18.88
N ALA A 102 -2.98 17.92 19.36
CA ALA A 102 -3.02 17.54 20.77
C ALA A 102 -1.72 16.88 21.25
N TYR A 103 -1.10 16.04 20.42
CA TYR A 103 0.23 15.49 20.65
C TYR A 103 1.29 16.59 20.82
N ARG A 104 1.32 17.59 19.94
CA ARG A 104 2.24 18.73 20.06
C ARG A 104 1.97 19.60 21.28
N MET A 105 0.71 19.79 21.66
CA MET A 105 0.36 20.47 22.91
C MET A 105 0.86 19.72 24.16
N GLY A 106 0.83 18.39 24.15
CA GLY A 106 1.41 17.56 25.22
C GLY A 106 2.92 17.74 25.34
N ALA A 107 3.62 17.70 24.19
CA ALA A 107 5.06 17.94 24.12
C ALA A 107 5.44 19.35 24.61
N LEU A 108 4.67 20.37 24.22
CA LEU A 108 4.86 21.73 24.73
C LEU A 108 4.60 21.82 26.24
N GLY A 109 3.54 21.16 26.72
CA GLY A 109 3.23 21.07 28.15
C GLY A 109 4.39 20.48 28.95
N LYS A 110 5.00 19.40 28.47
CA LYS A 110 6.21 18.81 29.05
C LYS A 110 7.31 19.86 29.23
N LYS A 111 7.60 20.65 28.18
CA LYS A 111 8.64 21.70 28.24
C LYS A 111 8.33 22.85 29.18
N VAL A 112 7.06 23.21 29.34
CA VAL A 112 6.64 24.19 30.34
C VAL A 112 6.88 23.64 31.75
N VAL A 113 6.57 22.36 32.00
CA VAL A 113 6.80 21.71 33.28
C VAL A 113 8.29 21.61 33.61
N GLU A 114 9.12 21.22 32.65
CA GLU A 114 10.59 21.18 32.81
C GLU A 114 11.18 22.55 33.16
N LEU A 115 10.67 23.62 32.54
CA LEU A 115 11.10 24.99 32.80
C LEU A 115 10.76 25.44 34.23
N LEU A 116 9.60 25.00 34.74
CA LEU A 116 9.05 25.43 36.03
C LEU A 116 9.37 24.47 37.18
N ALA A 117 10.08 23.37 36.92
CA ALA A 117 10.49 22.44 37.95
C ALA A 117 11.42 23.14 38.97
N PRO A 118 11.07 23.14 40.27
CA PRO A 118 11.99 23.59 41.31
C PRO A 118 13.27 22.77 41.29
N MET A 119 14.34 23.29 41.89
CA MET A 119 15.62 22.59 42.02
C MET A 119 16.30 22.25 40.69
N ARG A 120 15.84 22.81 39.56
CA ARG A 120 16.41 22.56 38.23
C ARG A 120 17.91 22.83 38.20
N ASP A 121 18.33 23.94 38.81
CA ASP A 121 19.71 24.42 38.82
C ASP A 121 20.49 23.93 40.06
N ALA A 122 19.89 23.07 40.89
CA ALA A 122 20.53 22.48 42.06
C ALA A 122 21.53 21.36 41.70
N ASN A 123 22.33 20.93 42.68
CA ASN A 123 23.24 19.80 42.51
C ASN A 123 22.48 18.53 42.08
N ALA A 124 23.03 17.81 41.08
CA ALA A 124 22.39 16.64 40.48
C ALA A 124 21.90 15.60 41.50
N SER A 125 22.72 15.27 42.51
CA SER A 125 22.36 14.27 43.54
C SER A 125 21.19 14.69 44.45
N VAL A 126 21.00 15.99 44.66
CA VAL A 126 19.88 16.52 45.44
C VAL A 126 18.64 16.61 44.57
N ARG A 127 18.81 17.07 43.32
CA ARG A 127 17.74 17.17 42.32
C ARG A 127 17.12 15.81 42.02
N GLU A 128 17.93 14.77 41.84
CA GLU A 128 17.45 13.40 41.58
C GLU A 128 16.62 12.84 42.73
N ARG A 129 17.09 13.02 43.97
CA ARG A 129 16.32 12.63 45.17
C ARG A 129 15.00 13.40 45.28
N TYR A 130 15.05 14.71 45.05
CA TYR A 130 13.85 15.55 45.04
C TYR A 130 12.83 15.11 43.98
N ASN A 131 13.29 14.86 42.76
CA ASN A 131 12.44 14.42 41.67
C ASN A 131 11.79 13.07 41.95
N ALA A 132 12.55 12.11 42.52
CA ALA A 132 12.01 10.80 42.91
C ALA A 132 10.91 10.93 43.97
N ASP A 133 11.15 11.72 45.01
CA ASP A 133 10.17 11.95 46.07
C ASP A 133 8.90 12.66 45.56
N VAL A 134 9.05 13.57 44.60
CA VAL A 134 7.92 14.25 43.94
C VAL A 134 7.11 13.26 43.10
N GLU A 135 7.76 12.38 42.36
CA GLU A 135 7.12 11.35 41.51
C GLU A 135 6.15 10.47 42.33
N GLU A 136 6.54 10.11 43.56
CA GLU A 136 5.71 9.28 44.45
C GLU A 136 4.49 10.03 45.01
N ARG A 137 4.56 11.36 45.09
CA ARG A 137 3.56 12.19 45.80
C ARG A 137 2.67 13.01 44.89
N ILE A 138 3.07 13.28 43.64
CA ILE A 138 2.37 14.17 42.72
C ILE A 138 0.90 13.77 42.50
N GLY A 139 0.61 12.47 42.40
CA GLY A 139 -0.75 11.96 42.18
C GLY A 139 -1.74 12.24 43.32
N ARG A 140 -1.26 12.66 44.50
CA ARG A 140 -2.09 12.97 45.68
C ARG A 140 -2.30 14.47 45.89
N VAL A 141 -1.70 15.30 45.04
CA VAL A 141 -1.73 16.75 45.19
C VAL A 141 -3.12 17.32 44.87
N ARG A 142 -3.61 18.24 45.71
CA ARG A 142 -4.86 18.96 45.48
C ARG A 142 -4.59 20.29 44.76
N LEU A 143 -4.88 20.31 43.47
CA LEU A 143 -4.63 21.48 42.63
C LEU A 143 -5.53 22.66 43.00
N GLN A 144 -4.96 23.87 42.93
CA GLN A 144 -5.65 25.13 43.15
C GLN A 144 -5.73 25.90 41.83
N PRO A 145 -6.87 25.83 41.11
CA PRO A 145 -6.97 26.49 39.81
C PRO A 145 -7.00 28.01 39.97
N SER A 146 -6.27 28.72 39.11
CA SER A 146 -6.30 30.19 39.03
C SER A 146 -7.05 30.71 37.80
N LYS A 147 -7.28 32.04 37.78
CA LYS A 147 -7.93 32.72 36.66
C LYS A 147 -6.98 32.74 35.45
N ARG A 148 -7.50 32.34 34.29
CA ARG A 148 -6.73 32.30 33.03
C ARG A 148 -6.29 33.68 32.57
N ILE A 149 -5.04 33.76 32.13
CA ILE A 149 -4.47 34.97 31.55
C ILE A 149 -3.85 34.69 30.18
N LEU A 150 -3.73 35.72 29.36
CA LEU A 150 -2.94 35.65 28.13
C LEU A 150 -1.46 35.78 28.48
N VAL A 151 -0.66 34.89 27.91
CA VAL A 151 0.76 34.74 28.20
C VAL A 151 1.59 35.53 27.20
N GLU A 152 2.38 36.48 27.71
CA GLU A 152 3.55 37.00 27.01
C GLU A 152 4.77 36.21 27.51
N PRO A 153 5.33 35.26 26.72
CA PRO A 153 6.24 34.24 27.24
C PRO A 153 7.43 34.79 28.03
N GLN A 154 8.06 35.85 27.52
CA GLN A 154 9.28 36.43 28.12
C GLN A 154 9.03 36.97 29.53
N LEU A 155 7.98 37.78 29.71
CA LEU A 155 7.64 38.35 31.02
C LEU A 155 7.01 37.31 31.95
N TYR A 156 6.15 36.46 31.40
CA TYR A 156 5.41 35.47 32.16
C TYR A 156 6.32 34.40 32.77
N PHE A 157 7.17 33.78 31.96
CA PHE A 157 8.06 32.72 32.44
C PHE A 157 9.19 33.24 33.32
N ALA A 158 9.75 34.43 33.05
CA ALA A 158 10.74 35.03 33.95
C ALA A 158 10.20 35.18 35.38
N ARG A 159 8.94 35.60 35.52
CA ARG A 159 8.26 35.70 36.82
C ARG A 159 8.04 34.32 37.45
N LEU A 160 7.51 33.36 36.69
CA LEU A 160 7.19 32.04 37.23
C LEU A 160 8.43 31.23 37.62
N VAL A 161 9.51 31.31 36.84
CA VAL A 161 10.78 30.65 37.14
C VAL A 161 11.34 31.19 38.45
N ARG A 162 11.36 32.53 38.64
CA ARG A 162 11.77 33.13 39.92
C ARG A 162 10.96 32.54 41.08
N GLN A 163 9.62 32.56 40.96
CA GLN A 163 8.72 32.00 41.99
C GLN A 163 8.91 30.51 42.26
N ALA A 164 9.28 29.72 41.26
CA ALA A 164 9.59 28.30 41.42
C ALA A 164 10.90 28.09 42.18
N THR A 165 11.92 28.89 41.88
CA THR A 165 13.26 28.79 42.48
C THR A 165 13.42 29.50 43.83
N ASP A 166 12.46 30.35 44.24
CA ASP A 166 12.55 31.17 45.46
C ASP A 166 12.86 30.36 46.74
N ASN A 167 12.50 29.07 46.76
CA ASN A 167 12.67 28.20 47.93
C ASN A 167 13.75 27.12 47.73
N ASP A 168 14.48 27.13 46.61
CA ASP A 168 15.46 26.08 46.27
C ASP A 168 16.54 25.96 47.34
N THR A 169 17.08 27.07 47.84
CA THR A 169 18.10 27.04 48.89
C THR A 169 17.60 26.34 50.16
N ALA A 170 16.35 26.59 50.55
CA ALA A 170 15.75 25.97 51.74
C ALA A 170 15.48 24.48 51.51
N ILE A 171 15.00 24.12 50.32
CA ILE A 171 14.82 22.72 49.91
C ILE A 171 16.16 21.98 49.92
N VAL A 172 17.23 22.57 49.37
CA VAL A 172 18.59 21.96 49.41
C VAL A 172 19.04 21.69 50.84
N VAL A 173 18.79 22.61 51.77
CA VAL A 173 19.14 22.43 53.19
C VAL A 173 18.38 21.25 53.80
N ASP A 174 17.07 21.14 53.55
CA ASP A 174 16.24 20.03 54.05
C ASP A 174 16.68 18.67 53.51
N TYR A 175 17.07 18.59 52.24
CA TYR A 175 17.60 17.34 51.65
C TYR A 175 19.01 16.98 52.14
N ARG A 176 19.79 17.97 52.59
CA ARG A 176 21.11 17.75 53.20
C ARG A 176 21.02 17.39 54.68
N SER A 177 20.01 17.89 55.39
CA SER A 177 19.76 17.61 56.80
C SER A 177 19.00 16.29 57.03
N GLY A 178 18.51 15.65 55.96
CA GLY A 178 17.79 14.37 56.02
C GLY A 178 16.28 14.49 56.18
N LEU A 179 15.72 15.71 56.17
CA LEU A 179 14.28 15.95 56.15
C LEU A 179 13.66 15.64 54.78
N GLY A 180 14.40 15.88 53.70
CA GLY A 180 13.96 15.58 52.33
C GLY A 180 12.60 16.20 51.98
N ILE A 181 11.73 15.40 51.38
CA ILE A 181 10.38 15.82 50.99
C ILE A 181 9.44 16.10 52.17
N ASP A 182 9.73 15.60 53.38
CA ASP A 182 8.89 15.87 54.56
C ASP A 182 9.14 17.27 55.15
N GLY A 183 10.16 17.98 54.65
CA GLY A 183 10.45 19.37 54.96
C GLY A 183 9.61 20.37 54.15
N ILE A 184 10.24 21.46 53.74
CA ILE A 184 9.65 22.57 52.98
C ILE A 184 9.15 22.09 51.62
N ALA A 185 9.88 21.19 50.96
CA ALA A 185 9.53 20.67 49.64
C ALA A 185 8.12 20.06 49.59
N GLY A 186 7.74 19.20 50.54
CA GLY A 186 6.40 18.59 50.56
C GLY A 186 5.29 19.58 50.87
N LYS A 187 5.58 20.62 51.69
CA LYS A 187 4.63 21.71 51.97
C LYS A 187 4.38 22.57 50.73
N LEU A 188 5.41 22.76 49.91
CA LEU A 188 5.33 23.58 48.70
C LEU A 188 4.83 22.82 47.47
N LEU A 189 4.91 21.48 47.47
CA LEU A 189 4.56 20.64 46.32
C LEU A 189 3.19 20.97 45.73
N THR A 190 2.17 21.18 46.58
CA THR A 190 0.83 21.54 46.09
C THR A 190 0.81 22.88 45.34
N ARG A 191 1.54 23.87 45.84
CA ARG A 191 1.64 25.19 45.23
C ARG A 191 2.43 25.13 43.93
N ASP A 192 3.55 24.40 43.91
CA ASP A 192 4.41 24.30 42.75
C ASP A 192 3.75 23.50 41.63
N ALA A 193 3.06 22.40 41.95
CA ALA A 193 2.26 21.64 40.99
C ALA A 193 1.09 22.48 40.44
N SER A 194 0.37 23.23 41.30
CA SER A 194 -0.72 24.11 40.84
C SER A 194 -0.20 25.20 39.89
N ARG A 195 0.96 25.80 40.20
CA ARG A 195 1.63 26.78 39.34
C ARG A 195 1.99 26.19 37.98
N ALA A 196 2.57 24.98 37.96
CA ALA A 196 2.95 24.31 36.71
C ALA A 196 1.72 23.95 35.86
N VAL A 197 0.66 23.40 36.49
CA VAL A 197 -0.61 23.12 35.83
C VAL A 197 -1.20 24.40 35.24
N ASP A 198 -1.31 25.47 36.02
CA ASP A 198 -1.87 26.74 35.55
C ASP A 198 -1.05 27.34 34.41
N ALA A 199 0.28 27.23 34.44
CA ALA A 199 1.13 27.69 33.36
C ALA A 199 0.90 26.92 32.05
N VAL A 200 0.77 25.60 32.10
CA VAL A 200 0.41 24.80 30.91
C VAL A 200 -0.96 25.23 30.38
N VAL A 201 -1.95 25.40 31.26
CA VAL A 201 -3.29 25.81 30.84
C VAL A 201 -3.31 27.22 30.25
N ASP A 202 -2.57 28.17 30.84
CA ASP A 202 -2.47 29.55 30.34
C ASP A 202 -1.77 29.61 28.97
N VAL A 203 -0.73 28.79 28.75
CA VAL A 203 -0.08 28.63 27.45
C VAL A 203 -1.07 28.13 26.40
N TRP A 204 -1.78 27.03 26.68
CA TRP A 204 -2.79 26.52 25.74
C TRP A 204 -3.93 27.51 25.53
N TYR A 205 -4.40 28.16 26.58
CA TYR A 205 -5.41 29.22 26.50
C TYR A 205 -4.97 30.35 25.57
N THR A 206 -3.71 30.77 25.67
CA THR A 206 -3.10 31.77 24.79
C THR A 206 -3.02 31.28 23.34
N ILE A 207 -2.67 30.01 23.11
CA ILE A 207 -2.66 29.42 21.75
C ILE A 207 -4.04 29.48 21.08
N PHE A 208 -5.11 29.24 21.83
CA PHE A 208 -6.46 29.25 21.26
C PHE A 208 -7.06 30.64 21.09
N ARG A 209 -6.75 31.57 21.99
CA ARG A 209 -7.37 32.90 22.07
C ARG A 209 -6.62 33.99 21.31
N SER A 210 -5.29 33.94 21.29
CA SER A 210 -4.49 34.95 20.61
C SER A 210 -4.50 34.71 19.09
N ARG A 211 -4.51 35.81 18.35
CA ARG A 211 -4.17 35.81 16.92
C ARG A 211 -2.74 36.32 16.83
N VAL A 212 -1.84 35.49 16.30
CA VAL A 212 -0.51 35.95 15.91
C VAL A 212 -0.55 36.21 14.42
N ASP A 213 -0.03 37.37 14.03
CA ASP A 213 0.06 37.71 12.62
C ASP A 213 1.01 36.72 11.93
N PHE A 214 0.61 36.24 10.75
CA PHE A 214 1.36 35.21 9.99
C PHE A 214 2.81 35.62 9.67
N VAL A 215 3.16 36.89 9.83
CA VAL A 215 4.49 37.47 9.60
C VAL A 215 5.52 36.97 10.63
N ASP A 216 5.08 36.61 11.83
CA ASP A 216 5.98 36.25 12.94
C ASP A 216 6.34 34.76 12.98
N ILE A 217 5.80 33.95 12.06
CA ILE A 217 5.98 32.50 12.06
C ILE A 217 6.76 32.07 10.82
N SER A 218 7.85 31.33 11.05
CA SER A 218 8.64 30.71 9.99
C SER A 218 7.78 29.80 9.13
N ARG A 219 7.71 30.10 7.82
CA ARG A 219 7.06 29.22 6.84
C ARG A 219 7.73 27.84 6.77
N THR A 220 9.02 27.75 7.11
CA THR A 220 9.74 26.48 7.17
C THR A 220 9.22 25.63 8.32
N ASP A 221 9.04 26.20 9.50
CA ASP A 221 8.53 25.50 10.68
C ASP A 221 7.09 25.01 10.45
N MET A 222 6.26 25.81 9.76
CA MET A 222 4.93 25.37 9.34
C MET A 222 4.97 24.18 8.37
N ARG A 223 5.88 24.21 7.39
CA ARG A 223 6.05 23.09 6.44
C ARG A 223 6.48 21.82 7.17
N GLU A 224 7.45 21.92 8.06
CA GLU A 224 7.93 20.80 8.88
C GLU A 224 6.84 20.25 9.79
N TYR A 225 6.04 21.13 10.42
CA TYR A 225 4.86 20.72 11.19
C TYR A 225 3.90 19.89 10.35
N MET A 226 3.54 20.38 9.15
CA MET A 226 2.57 19.70 8.29
C MET A 226 3.11 18.38 7.75
N LEU A 227 4.39 18.31 7.38
CA LEU A 227 5.03 17.06 6.96
C LEU A 227 5.04 16.03 8.09
N SER A 228 5.37 16.46 9.30
CA SER A 228 5.35 15.60 10.49
C SER A 228 3.93 15.15 10.84
N ALA A 229 2.92 16.01 10.62
CA ALA A 229 1.52 15.66 10.80
C ALA A 229 1.08 14.58 9.78
N ILE A 230 1.47 14.75 8.51
CA ILE A 230 1.20 13.77 7.44
C ILE A 230 1.82 12.42 7.78
N ASP A 231 3.11 12.39 8.14
CA ASP A 231 3.80 11.16 8.57
C ASP A 231 3.12 10.52 9.80
N PHE A 232 2.74 11.33 10.79
CA PHE A 232 2.02 10.86 11.98
C PHE A 232 0.69 10.18 11.63
N TYR A 233 -0.10 10.77 10.73
CA TYR A 233 -1.40 10.21 10.34
C TYR A 233 -1.27 8.99 9.42
N LEU A 234 -0.27 8.96 8.55
CA LEU A 234 0.03 7.80 7.69
C LEU A 234 0.43 6.59 8.53
N LYS A 235 1.29 6.76 9.53
CA LYS A 235 1.66 5.69 10.48
C LYS A 235 0.47 5.11 11.26
N LYS A 236 -0.61 5.89 11.42
CA LYS A 236 -1.86 5.45 12.05
C LYS A 236 -2.92 4.98 11.06
N GLY A 237 -2.61 4.96 9.76
CA GLY A 237 -3.52 4.55 8.70
C GLY A 237 -4.72 5.49 8.48
N ASN A 238 -4.63 6.76 8.91
CA ASN A 238 -5.73 7.72 8.85
C ASN A 238 -5.60 8.67 7.65
N ILE A 239 -5.87 8.17 6.45
CA ILE A 239 -5.75 8.93 5.18
C ILE A 239 -6.63 10.18 5.17
N ALA A 240 -7.81 10.14 5.79
CA ALA A 240 -8.72 11.28 5.83
C ALA A 240 -8.08 12.51 6.50
N GLU A 241 -7.36 12.30 7.61
CA GLU A 241 -6.61 13.37 8.28
C GLU A 241 -5.39 13.84 7.46
N VAL A 242 -4.71 12.92 6.75
CA VAL A 242 -3.61 13.28 5.85
C VAL A 242 -4.10 14.24 4.76
N ASN A 243 -5.23 13.90 4.12
CA ASN A 243 -5.84 14.73 3.09
C ASN A 243 -6.29 16.10 3.65
N ASP A 244 -6.87 16.16 4.84
CA ASP A 244 -7.22 17.42 5.49
C ASP A 244 -5.98 18.29 5.78
N VAL A 245 -4.89 17.69 6.26
CA VAL A 245 -3.60 18.40 6.45
C VAL A 245 -3.07 18.94 5.12
N TYR A 246 -3.10 18.13 4.05
CA TYR A 246 -2.63 18.54 2.72
C TYR A 246 -3.46 19.72 2.16
N VAL A 247 -4.79 19.66 2.29
CA VAL A 247 -5.70 20.75 1.88
C VAL A 247 -5.45 22.02 2.70
N ARG A 248 -5.27 21.91 4.02
CA ARG A 248 -4.93 23.05 4.89
C ARG A 248 -3.59 23.67 4.50
N ALA A 249 -2.59 22.84 4.15
CA ALA A 249 -1.29 23.31 3.68
C ALA A 249 -1.40 24.06 2.34
N LYS A 250 -2.26 23.59 1.43
CA LYS A 250 -2.58 24.29 0.18
C LYS A 250 -3.23 25.64 0.43
N ALA A 251 -4.23 25.69 1.30
CA ALA A 251 -4.96 26.92 1.64
C ALA A 251 -4.07 27.98 2.32
N LYS A 252 -3.04 27.57 3.07
CA LYS A 252 -2.07 28.47 3.71
C LYS A 252 -0.90 28.87 2.80
N PHE A 253 -0.89 28.46 1.52
CA PHE A 253 0.19 28.73 0.55
C PHE A 253 1.59 28.34 1.05
N ILE A 254 1.68 27.25 1.82
CA ILE A 254 2.95 26.71 2.34
C ILE A 254 3.48 25.54 1.50
N LEU A 255 2.69 24.99 0.59
CA LEU A 255 3.11 23.91 -0.31
C LEU A 255 4.14 24.43 -1.33
N THR A 256 5.38 23.95 -1.20
CA THR A 256 6.43 24.12 -2.21
C THR A 256 6.55 22.87 -3.07
N PRO A 257 7.13 22.94 -4.28
CA PRO A 257 7.36 21.74 -5.10
C PRO A 257 8.11 20.63 -4.36
N ASN A 258 9.13 20.99 -3.57
CA ASN A 258 9.86 20.02 -2.74
C ASN A 258 8.98 19.39 -1.65
N MET A 259 8.10 20.17 -1.01
CA MET A 259 7.18 19.63 -0.01
C MET A 259 6.19 18.65 -0.66
N LYS A 260 5.62 18.99 -1.83
CA LYS A 260 4.74 18.07 -2.57
C LYS A 260 5.44 16.76 -2.91
N ARG A 261 6.70 16.83 -3.35
CA ARG A 261 7.53 15.63 -3.59
C ARG A 261 7.61 14.76 -2.33
N ILE A 262 7.96 15.35 -1.18
CA ILE A 262 8.05 14.62 0.09
C ILE A 262 6.69 14.01 0.49
N VAL A 263 5.57 14.73 0.30
CA VAL A 263 4.23 14.20 0.56
C VAL A 263 3.92 13.00 -0.34
N GLY A 264 4.23 13.09 -1.63
CA GLY A 264 4.09 11.95 -2.55
C GLY A 264 4.96 10.77 -2.14
N ASP A 265 6.21 11.02 -1.73
CA ASP A 265 7.14 10.01 -1.23
C ASP A 265 6.58 9.33 0.04
N LEU A 266 6.02 10.10 0.98
CA LEU A 266 5.39 9.57 2.19
C LEU A 266 4.17 8.69 1.88
N TYR A 267 3.31 9.10 0.94
CA TYR A 267 2.20 8.25 0.50
C TYR A 267 2.69 6.95 -0.14
N TYR A 268 3.70 7.05 -1.02
CA TYR A 268 4.28 5.91 -1.72
C TYR A 268 4.89 4.89 -0.75
N ASP A 269 5.70 5.37 0.20
CA ASP A 269 6.40 4.53 1.18
C ASP A 269 5.46 3.86 2.19
N ASN A 270 4.25 4.40 2.38
CA ASN A 270 3.20 3.81 3.21
C ASN A 270 2.18 2.97 2.40
N GLY A 271 2.42 2.74 1.11
CA GLY A 271 1.57 1.89 0.25
C GLY A 271 0.30 2.55 -0.28
N TYR A 272 0.13 3.87 -0.10
CA TYR A 272 -0.99 4.65 -0.61
C TYR A 272 -0.68 5.15 -2.02
N PHE A 273 -0.58 4.21 -2.97
CA PHE A 273 -0.07 4.51 -4.31
C PHE A 273 -0.98 5.44 -5.11
N GLN A 274 -2.30 5.36 -4.96
CA GLN A 274 -3.22 6.22 -5.71
C GLN A 274 -3.05 7.70 -5.32
N GLU A 275 -2.99 7.98 -4.01
CA GLU A 275 -2.73 9.30 -3.47
C GLU A 275 -1.34 9.81 -3.83
N ALA A 276 -0.33 8.92 -3.78
CA ALA A 276 1.03 9.25 -4.21
C ALA A 276 1.07 9.69 -5.69
N LEU A 277 0.46 8.91 -6.58
CA LEU A 277 0.40 9.21 -8.02
C LEU A 277 -0.35 10.51 -8.31
N MET A 278 -1.42 10.80 -7.56
CA MET A 278 -2.15 12.07 -7.69
C MET A 278 -1.24 13.27 -7.35
N VAL A 279 -0.53 13.21 -6.21
CA VAL A 279 0.39 14.27 -5.79
C VAL A 279 1.57 14.41 -6.76
N TYR A 280 2.11 13.30 -7.25
CA TYR A 280 3.15 13.31 -8.28
C TYR A 280 2.68 13.87 -9.61
N GLY A 281 1.45 13.58 -10.02
CA GLY A 281 0.82 14.14 -11.21
C GLY A 281 0.65 15.66 -11.11
N GLU A 282 0.15 16.17 -9.98
CA GLU A 282 0.10 17.61 -9.70
C GLU A 282 1.49 18.25 -9.80
N LEU A 283 2.51 17.59 -9.24
CA LEU A 283 3.88 18.08 -9.22
C LEU A 283 4.51 18.10 -10.62
N LEU A 284 4.28 17.08 -11.45
CA LEU A 284 4.76 17.03 -12.83
C LEU A 284 4.04 18.01 -13.75
N ALA A 285 2.76 18.26 -13.53
CA ALA A 285 2.01 19.29 -14.26
C ALA A 285 2.61 20.69 -14.02
N GLU A 286 3.06 20.96 -12.78
CA GLU A 286 3.74 22.22 -12.43
C GLU A 286 5.21 22.23 -12.87
N ASN A 287 5.89 21.08 -12.83
CA ASN A 287 7.32 20.94 -13.09
C ASN A 287 7.62 19.68 -13.93
N PRO A 288 7.45 19.72 -15.26
CA PRO A 288 7.57 18.54 -16.12
C PRO A 288 8.97 17.91 -16.16
N GLY A 289 10.02 18.63 -15.75
CA GLY A 289 11.41 18.18 -15.79
C GLY A 289 11.86 17.30 -14.61
N LEU A 290 10.98 17.00 -13.65
CA LEU A 290 11.34 16.26 -12.43
C LEU A 290 11.49 14.75 -12.68
N ARG A 291 12.63 14.36 -13.26
CA ARG A 291 12.95 12.96 -13.60
C ARG A 291 12.82 11.98 -12.44
N GLN A 292 13.15 12.38 -11.21
CA GLN A 292 13.03 11.50 -10.04
C GLN A 292 11.58 11.06 -9.79
N VAL A 293 10.62 11.96 -10.01
CA VAL A 293 9.19 11.68 -9.84
C VAL A 293 8.68 10.80 -10.97
N SER A 294 8.99 11.16 -12.22
CA SER A 294 8.72 10.34 -13.40
C SER A 294 9.22 8.89 -13.25
N LYS A 295 10.45 8.73 -12.76
CA LYS A 295 11.05 7.42 -12.52
C LYS A 295 10.25 6.62 -11.49
N ARG A 296 9.80 7.23 -10.39
CA ARG A 296 9.06 6.55 -9.32
C ARG A 296 7.65 6.14 -9.77
N ILE A 297 6.99 6.96 -10.57
CA ILE A 297 5.73 6.60 -11.25
C ILE A 297 5.96 5.39 -12.19
N ALA A 298 7.03 5.43 -12.98
CA ALA A 298 7.38 4.34 -13.88
C ALA A 298 7.69 3.03 -13.13
N GLU A 299 8.47 3.11 -12.04
CA GLU A 299 8.80 1.96 -11.18
C GLU A 299 7.52 1.28 -10.62
N TYR A 300 6.54 2.06 -10.17
CA TYR A 300 5.23 1.54 -9.73
C TYR A 300 4.48 0.80 -10.85
N HIS A 301 4.39 1.41 -12.03
CA HIS A 301 3.70 0.78 -13.15
C HIS A 301 4.44 -0.45 -13.68
N VAL A 302 5.77 -0.50 -13.57
CA VAL A 302 6.53 -1.72 -13.85
C VAL A 302 6.19 -2.82 -12.86
N SER A 303 6.12 -2.54 -11.56
CA SER A 303 5.74 -3.57 -10.58
C SER A 303 4.33 -4.10 -10.79
N VAL A 304 3.36 -3.21 -11.10
CA VAL A 304 1.98 -3.61 -11.45
C VAL A 304 1.97 -4.50 -12.70
N GLY A 305 2.78 -4.17 -13.71
CA GLY A 305 2.89 -4.98 -14.91
C GLY A 305 3.50 -6.36 -14.66
N GLU A 306 4.50 -6.47 -13.77
CA GLU A 306 5.09 -7.75 -13.37
C GLU A 306 4.11 -8.64 -12.60
N GLU A 307 3.31 -8.04 -11.72
CA GLU A 307 2.24 -8.75 -11.02
C GLU A 307 1.19 -9.28 -12.01
N ALA A 308 0.77 -8.46 -12.97
CA ALA A 308 -0.14 -8.88 -14.03
C ALA A 308 0.42 -10.02 -14.89
N LEU A 309 1.73 -9.99 -15.22
CA LEU A 309 2.39 -11.12 -15.91
C LEU A 309 2.38 -12.40 -15.07
N THR A 310 2.60 -12.30 -13.77
CA THR A 310 2.54 -13.44 -12.84
C THR A 310 1.15 -14.07 -12.82
N ASN A 311 0.11 -13.23 -12.92
CA ASN A 311 -1.29 -13.64 -13.01
C ASN A 311 -1.72 -14.07 -14.43
N GLN A 312 -0.80 -14.14 -15.39
CA GLN A 312 -1.05 -14.46 -16.81
C GLN A 312 -1.98 -13.47 -17.55
N ASN A 313 -2.17 -12.27 -17.00
CA ASN A 313 -2.96 -11.20 -17.60
C ASN A 313 -2.08 -10.32 -18.50
N LEU A 314 -1.89 -10.75 -19.75
CA LEU A 314 -1.02 -10.06 -20.70
C LEU A 314 -1.52 -8.66 -21.09
N GLU A 315 -2.83 -8.43 -21.14
CA GLU A 315 -3.41 -7.12 -21.51
C GLU A 315 -3.16 -6.08 -20.40
N ASP A 316 -3.46 -6.42 -19.14
CA ASP A 316 -3.20 -5.57 -17.97
C ASP A 316 -1.70 -5.26 -17.84
N ALA A 317 -0.85 -6.26 -18.09
CA ALA A 317 0.60 -6.09 -18.09
C ALA A 317 1.06 -5.10 -19.19
N ARG A 318 0.49 -5.22 -20.41
CA ARG A 318 0.79 -4.29 -21.50
C ARG A 318 0.39 -2.87 -21.15
N GLU A 319 -0.81 -2.68 -20.59
CA GLU A 319 -1.30 -1.37 -20.17
C GLU A 319 -0.38 -0.76 -19.12
N ALA A 320 -0.03 -1.51 -18.07
CA ALA A 320 0.87 -1.06 -17.03
C ALA A 320 2.26 -0.68 -17.58
N PHE A 321 2.88 -1.50 -18.43
CA PHE A 321 4.17 -1.14 -19.04
C PHE A 321 4.07 0.05 -20.00
N THR A 322 2.92 0.26 -20.65
CA THR A 322 2.68 1.44 -21.47
C THR A 322 2.67 2.70 -20.60
N LEU A 323 1.95 2.68 -19.48
CA LEU A 323 1.94 3.77 -18.51
C LEU A 323 3.35 4.04 -17.93
N ALA A 324 4.13 2.98 -17.68
CA ALA A 324 5.51 3.13 -17.22
C ALA A 324 6.42 3.85 -18.24
N VAL A 325 6.33 3.50 -19.52
CA VAL A 325 7.08 4.16 -20.59
C VAL A 325 6.63 5.61 -20.79
N GLN A 326 5.34 5.88 -20.68
CA GLN A 326 4.80 7.24 -20.74
C GLN A 326 5.29 8.12 -19.59
N ALA A 327 5.42 7.54 -18.39
CA ALA A 327 5.93 8.24 -17.23
C ALA A 327 7.44 8.55 -17.34
N ASP A 328 8.25 7.57 -17.74
CA ASP A 328 9.69 7.73 -17.98
C ASP A 328 10.15 6.94 -19.21
N VAL A 329 10.36 7.67 -20.31
CA VAL A 329 10.82 7.13 -21.60
C VAL A 329 12.22 6.49 -21.46
N LEU A 330 13.02 6.91 -20.49
CA LEU A 330 14.39 6.42 -20.27
C LEU A 330 14.45 5.33 -19.20
N HIS A 331 13.31 4.80 -18.74
CA HIS A 331 13.29 3.74 -17.74
C HIS A 331 14.01 2.49 -18.26
N PRO A 332 14.95 1.89 -17.49
CA PRO A 332 15.86 0.86 -17.99
C PRO A 332 15.17 -0.40 -18.52
N GLU A 333 14.01 -0.75 -17.97
CA GLU A 333 13.33 -2.00 -18.29
C GLU A 333 11.93 -1.84 -18.90
N ALA A 334 11.31 -0.66 -18.82
CA ALA A 334 9.88 -0.52 -19.14
C ALA A 334 9.63 -0.80 -20.63
N GLN A 335 10.42 -0.19 -21.50
CA GLN A 335 10.33 -0.39 -22.96
C GLN A 335 10.59 -1.86 -23.34
N ARG A 336 11.59 -2.48 -22.73
CA ARG A 336 11.92 -3.89 -22.98
C ARG A 336 10.75 -4.80 -22.58
N LYS A 337 10.17 -4.60 -21.40
CA LYS A 337 9.04 -5.38 -20.90
C LYS A 337 7.79 -5.19 -21.74
N LEU A 338 7.51 -3.96 -22.20
CA LEU A 338 6.42 -3.69 -23.13
C LEU A 338 6.57 -4.47 -24.44
N VAL A 339 7.77 -4.43 -25.06
CA VAL A 339 8.04 -5.16 -26.32
C VAL A 339 7.91 -6.67 -26.13
N LEU A 340 8.43 -7.22 -25.03
CA LEU A 340 8.31 -8.65 -24.73
C LEU A 340 6.85 -9.07 -24.52
N THR A 341 6.06 -8.23 -23.83
CA THR A 341 4.63 -8.48 -23.58
C THR A 341 3.83 -8.43 -24.89
N ASN A 342 4.07 -7.43 -25.75
CA ASN A 342 3.45 -7.36 -27.08
C ASN A 342 3.77 -8.61 -27.91
N ARG A 343 5.03 -9.05 -27.92
CA ARG A 343 5.40 -10.28 -28.63
C ARG A 343 4.72 -11.53 -28.05
N ALA A 344 4.47 -11.57 -26.74
CA ALA A 344 3.75 -12.67 -26.11
C ALA A 344 2.26 -12.67 -26.52
N ILE A 345 1.63 -11.49 -26.57
CA ILE A 345 0.26 -11.30 -27.06
C ILE A 345 0.16 -11.74 -28.52
N GLU A 346 1.01 -11.23 -29.40
CA GLU A 346 1.04 -11.59 -30.82
C GLU A 346 1.21 -13.11 -31.02
N LYS A 347 2.09 -13.75 -30.24
CA LYS A 347 2.24 -15.21 -30.28
C LYS A 347 0.98 -15.94 -29.83
N ARG A 348 0.29 -15.46 -28.78
CA ARG A 348 -0.97 -16.05 -28.30
C ARG A 348 -2.06 -15.91 -29.35
N GLU A 349 -2.19 -14.72 -29.95
CA GLU A 349 -3.14 -14.44 -31.02
C GLU A 349 -2.86 -15.27 -32.27
N GLY A 350 -1.60 -15.43 -32.66
CA GLY A 350 -1.21 -16.31 -33.75
C GLY A 350 -1.59 -17.78 -33.50
N ARG A 351 -1.38 -18.29 -32.28
CA ARG A 351 -1.84 -19.64 -31.90
C ARG A 351 -3.36 -19.75 -31.90
N PHE A 352 -4.07 -18.72 -31.44
CA PHE A 352 -5.53 -18.67 -31.48
C PHE A 352 -6.05 -18.70 -32.93
N ALA A 353 -5.50 -17.85 -33.80
CA ALA A 353 -5.87 -17.78 -35.21
C ALA A 353 -5.59 -19.11 -35.94
N HIS A 354 -4.46 -19.76 -35.64
CA HIS A 354 -4.14 -21.08 -36.18
C HIS A 354 -5.16 -22.14 -35.76
N GLN A 355 -5.48 -22.23 -34.46
CA GLN A 355 -6.48 -23.19 -33.97
C GLN A 355 -7.89 -22.91 -34.51
N LYS A 356 -8.25 -21.63 -34.67
CA LYS A 356 -9.49 -21.25 -35.33
C LYS A 356 -9.51 -21.67 -36.80
N GLY A 357 -8.39 -21.49 -37.51
CA GLY A 357 -8.23 -21.95 -38.88
C GLY A 357 -8.39 -23.47 -39.05
N LEU A 358 -7.92 -24.26 -38.07
CA LEU A 358 -8.15 -25.73 -38.05
C LEU A 358 -9.64 -26.06 -37.94
N ILE A 359 -10.39 -25.37 -37.07
CA ILE A 359 -11.84 -25.55 -36.95
C ILE A 359 -12.55 -25.19 -38.26
N GLU A 360 -12.20 -24.05 -38.86
CA GLU A 360 -12.79 -23.62 -40.13
C GLU A 360 -12.48 -24.59 -41.28
N ALA A 361 -11.24 -25.10 -41.34
CA ALA A 361 -10.86 -26.13 -42.31
C ALA A 361 -11.62 -27.45 -42.09
N ALA A 362 -11.81 -27.85 -40.82
CA ALA A 362 -12.60 -29.03 -40.47
C ALA A 362 -14.06 -28.90 -40.94
N GLN A 363 -14.68 -27.74 -40.70
CA GLN A 363 -16.05 -27.45 -41.13
C GLN A 363 -16.19 -27.45 -42.65
N ARG A 364 -15.22 -26.90 -43.39
CA ARG A 364 -15.21 -26.97 -44.86
C ARG A 364 -15.13 -28.41 -45.35
N SER A 365 -14.26 -29.23 -44.76
CA SER A 365 -14.20 -30.64 -45.10
C SER A 365 -15.50 -31.39 -44.76
N GLU A 366 -16.26 -30.99 -43.74
CA GLU A 366 -17.60 -31.54 -43.52
C GLU A 366 -18.58 -31.16 -44.64
N MET A 367 -18.54 -29.92 -45.12
CA MET A 367 -19.36 -29.49 -46.26
C MET A 367 -19.02 -30.24 -47.56
N ASP A 368 -17.73 -30.38 -47.88
CA ASP A 368 -17.28 -31.12 -49.07
C ASP A 368 -17.67 -32.62 -48.98
N ALA A 369 -17.69 -33.16 -47.76
CA ALA A 369 -18.17 -34.52 -47.50
C ALA A 369 -19.67 -34.67 -47.76
N GLU A 370 -20.49 -33.69 -47.36
CA GLU A 370 -21.92 -33.66 -47.63
C GLU A 370 -22.21 -33.56 -49.13
N GLU A 371 -21.48 -32.72 -49.87
CA GLU A 371 -21.62 -32.62 -51.33
C GLU A 371 -21.25 -33.94 -52.04
N SER A 372 -20.19 -34.60 -51.57
CA SER A 372 -19.76 -35.90 -52.09
C SER A 372 -20.77 -37.00 -51.77
N GLU A 373 -21.40 -36.95 -50.60
CA GLU A 373 -22.49 -37.86 -50.21
C GLU A 373 -23.71 -37.68 -51.11
N LEU A 374 -24.12 -36.45 -51.41
CA LEU A 374 -25.21 -36.16 -52.35
C LEU A 374 -24.94 -36.73 -53.75
N SER A 375 -23.68 -36.69 -54.17
CA SER A 375 -23.21 -37.27 -55.43
C SER A 375 -23.03 -38.80 -55.39
N ARG A 376 -23.34 -39.43 -54.25
CA ARG A 376 -23.12 -40.87 -53.95
C ARG A 376 -21.66 -41.33 -54.05
N ASP A 377 -20.70 -40.41 -53.97
CA ASP A 377 -19.28 -40.70 -53.87
C ASP A 377 -18.87 -40.86 -52.39
N TYR A 378 -19.28 -41.99 -51.81
CA TYR A 378 -19.07 -42.28 -50.40
C TYR A 378 -17.58 -42.42 -50.03
N ALA A 379 -16.74 -42.86 -50.97
CA ALA A 379 -15.30 -42.98 -50.74
C ALA A 379 -14.66 -41.61 -50.52
N ARG A 380 -14.98 -40.64 -51.39
CA ARG A 380 -14.52 -39.25 -51.26
C ARG A 380 -15.12 -38.56 -50.04
N SER A 381 -16.39 -38.80 -49.72
CA SER A 381 -17.02 -38.30 -48.49
C SER A 381 -16.28 -38.79 -47.22
N ILE A 382 -15.93 -40.07 -47.14
CA ILE A 382 -15.14 -40.63 -46.03
C ILE A 382 -13.75 -39.97 -45.92
N GLN A 383 -13.09 -39.69 -47.05
CA GLN A 383 -11.79 -39.00 -47.05
C GLN A 383 -11.91 -37.59 -46.47
N TYR A 384 -12.93 -36.83 -46.88
CA TYR A 384 -13.18 -35.49 -46.34
C TYR A 384 -13.55 -35.52 -44.85
N LEU A 385 -14.37 -36.46 -44.40
CA LEU A 385 -14.67 -36.63 -42.99
C LEU A 385 -13.42 -36.99 -42.16
N ARG A 386 -12.51 -37.84 -42.67
CA ARG A 386 -11.22 -38.10 -42.01
C ARG A 386 -10.31 -36.88 -41.98
N ALA A 387 -10.32 -36.05 -43.01
CA ALA A 387 -9.60 -34.77 -43.00
C ALA A 387 -10.16 -33.82 -41.93
N SER A 388 -11.49 -33.74 -41.81
CA SER A 388 -12.17 -32.98 -40.75
C SER A 388 -11.80 -33.49 -39.34
N GLU A 389 -11.83 -34.82 -39.12
CA GLU A 389 -11.46 -35.42 -37.84
C GLU A 389 -10.01 -35.09 -37.45
N ARG A 390 -9.07 -35.13 -38.40
CA ARG A 390 -7.67 -34.74 -38.14
C ARG A 390 -7.56 -33.28 -37.71
N ASN A 391 -8.19 -32.37 -38.43
CA ASN A 391 -8.16 -30.94 -38.11
C ASN A 391 -8.75 -30.64 -36.72
N TYR A 392 -9.86 -31.27 -36.33
CA TYR A 392 -10.40 -31.10 -34.98
C TYR A 392 -9.49 -31.68 -33.89
N ASN A 393 -8.85 -32.81 -34.15
CA ASN A 393 -7.95 -33.45 -33.20
C ASN A 393 -6.65 -32.65 -32.97
N GLU A 394 -6.23 -31.84 -33.95
CA GLU A 394 -5.07 -30.94 -33.82
C GLU A 394 -5.34 -29.70 -32.94
N VAL A 395 -6.61 -29.37 -32.65
CA VAL A 395 -6.96 -28.24 -31.77
C VAL A 395 -6.59 -28.55 -30.32
N THR A 396 -5.69 -27.78 -29.73
CA THR A 396 -5.22 -28.03 -28.35
C THR A 396 -6.17 -27.50 -27.26
N GLY A 397 -5.88 -27.79 -26.00
CA GLY A 397 -6.64 -27.30 -24.84
C GLY A 397 -6.31 -25.87 -24.39
N GLU A 398 -5.42 -25.16 -25.08
CA GLU A 398 -5.00 -23.78 -24.70
C GLU A 398 -6.18 -22.81 -24.67
N PHE A 399 -7.12 -22.95 -25.61
CA PHE A 399 -8.31 -22.10 -25.70
C PHE A 399 -9.58 -22.94 -25.48
N ALA A 400 -10.17 -22.82 -24.29
CA ALA A 400 -11.28 -23.66 -23.85
C ALA A 400 -12.48 -23.65 -24.83
N GLU A 401 -12.81 -22.50 -25.40
CA GLU A 401 -13.92 -22.36 -26.35
C GLU A 401 -13.66 -23.11 -27.65
N LEU A 402 -12.47 -22.94 -28.24
CA LEU A 402 -12.08 -23.64 -29.46
C LEU A 402 -12.00 -25.15 -29.22
N ARG A 403 -11.47 -25.58 -28.07
CA ARG A 403 -11.43 -26.99 -27.70
C ARG A 403 -12.82 -27.60 -27.54
N ARG A 404 -13.77 -26.85 -26.96
CA ARG A 404 -15.17 -27.30 -26.85
C ARG A 404 -15.80 -27.48 -28.24
N LEU A 405 -15.61 -26.51 -29.14
CA LEU A 405 -16.09 -26.59 -30.52
C LEU A 405 -15.49 -27.80 -31.24
N ALA A 406 -14.18 -27.99 -31.13
CA ALA A 406 -13.49 -29.12 -31.75
C ALA A 406 -13.98 -30.47 -31.23
N ASN A 407 -14.23 -30.60 -29.92
CA ASN A 407 -14.77 -31.83 -29.34
C ASN A 407 -16.20 -32.15 -29.85
N VAL A 408 -17.04 -31.13 -30.04
CA VAL A 408 -18.38 -31.31 -30.63
C VAL A 408 -18.27 -31.75 -32.08
N GLY A 409 -17.44 -31.06 -32.87
CA GLY A 409 -17.17 -31.42 -34.26
C GLY A 409 -16.64 -32.84 -34.43
N THR A 410 -15.65 -33.23 -33.61
CA THR A 410 -15.07 -34.59 -33.61
C THR A 410 -16.14 -35.67 -33.42
N ARG A 411 -17.05 -35.49 -32.45
CA ARG A 411 -18.14 -36.46 -32.21
C ARG A 411 -19.10 -36.54 -33.38
N SER A 412 -19.45 -35.40 -33.97
CA SER A 412 -20.30 -35.33 -35.17
C SER A 412 -19.68 -36.09 -36.33
N VAL A 413 -18.40 -35.81 -36.63
CA VAL A 413 -17.65 -36.46 -37.71
C VAL A 413 -17.51 -37.96 -37.49
N GLN A 414 -17.25 -38.42 -36.26
CA GLN A 414 -17.16 -39.85 -35.95
C GLN A 414 -18.48 -40.59 -36.17
N MET A 415 -19.60 -39.96 -35.81
CA MET A 415 -20.93 -40.50 -36.08
C MET A 415 -21.19 -40.60 -37.59
N ARG A 416 -20.90 -39.53 -38.34
CA ARG A 416 -21.05 -39.49 -39.81
C ARG A 416 -20.14 -40.51 -40.51
N LEU A 417 -18.89 -40.66 -40.08
CA LEU A 417 -17.97 -41.69 -40.59
C LEU A 417 -18.54 -43.10 -40.41
N THR A 418 -19.16 -43.36 -39.26
CA THR A 418 -19.77 -44.66 -38.97
C THR A 418 -20.98 -44.91 -39.88
N GLN A 419 -21.81 -43.89 -40.09
CA GLN A 419 -22.96 -43.94 -41.00
C GLN A 419 -22.53 -44.15 -42.46
N MET A 420 -21.55 -43.39 -42.94
CA MET A 420 -21.03 -43.50 -44.31
C MET A 420 -20.38 -44.86 -44.59
N LYS A 421 -19.62 -45.41 -43.62
CA LYS A 421 -19.07 -46.77 -43.73
C LYS A 421 -20.18 -47.82 -43.87
N LYS A 422 -21.27 -47.68 -43.12
CA LYS A 422 -22.42 -48.58 -43.21
C LYS A 422 -23.11 -48.48 -44.58
N ALA A 423 -23.35 -47.26 -45.06
CA ALA A 423 -23.96 -47.02 -46.38
C ALA A 423 -23.10 -47.58 -47.54
N LEU A 424 -21.78 -47.46 -47.46
CA LEU A 424 -20.85 -48.02 -48.45
C LEU A 424 -20.96 -49.56 -48.51
N VAL A 425 -21.01 -50.23 -47.35
CA VAL A 425 -21.15 -51.69 -47.26
C VAL A 425 -22.50 -52.17 -47.80
N GLU A 426 -23.59 -51.46 -47.48
CA GLU A 426 -24.95 -51.79 -47.96
C GLU A 426 -25.07 -51.63 -49.48
N ASN A 427 -24.53 -50.54 -50.06
CA ASN A 427 -24.52 -50.34 -51.51
C ASN A 427 -23.64 -51.35 -52.25
N ALA A 428 -22.48 -51.73 -51.70
CA ALA A 428 -21.63 -52.77 -52.29
C ALA A 428 -22.32 -54.15 -52.28
N GLN A 429 -23.11 -54.46 -51.25
CA GLN A 429 -23.90 -55.70 -51.17
C GLN A 429 -25.04 -55.75 -52.19
N LEU A 430 -25.66 -54.61 -52.51
CA LEU A 430 -26.72 -54.50 -53.51
C LEU A 430 -26.20 -54.64 -54.95
N LEU A 431 -24.98 -54.16 -55.23
CA LEU A 431 -24.40 -54.20 -56.58
C LEU A 431 -23.67 -55.52 -56.91
N SER A 432 -23.26 -56.29 -55.91
CA SER A 432 -22.32 -57.41 -56.10
C SER A 432 -22.91 -58.84 -56.03
N GLY A 433 -24.23 -59.00 -56.12
CA GLY A 433 -24.88 -60.31 -56.33
C GLY A 433 -24.37 -61.48 -55.47
N SER A 434 -24.80 -61.57 -54.20
CA SER A 434 -24.70 -62.72 -53.27
C SER A 434 -23.32 -63.36 -52.95
N GLY A 435 -22.28 -63.22 -53.77
CA GLY A 435 -20.98 -63.89 -53.59
C GLY A 435 -19.91 -63.09 -52.84
N PHE A 436 -20.08 -61.77 -52.67
CA PHE A 436 -19.02 -60.85 -52.22
C PHE A 436 -19.07 -60.51 -50.72
N THR A 437 -19.95 -61.17 -49.97
CA THR A 437 -20.32 -60.81 -48.59
C THR A 437 -19.20 -61.03 -47.56
N TYR A 438 -18.29 -61.97 -47.83
CA TYR A 438 -17.18 -62.30 -46.92
C TYR A 438 -15.99 -61.34 -47.11
N ASP A 439 -15.65 -61.01 -48.35
CA ASP A 439 -14.47 -60.18 -48.68
C ASP A 439 -14.68 -58.70 -48.39
N ALA A 440 -15.86 -58.12 -48.67
CA ALA A 440 -16.11 -56.70 -48.43
C ALA A 440 -16.07 -56.32 -46.93
N LYS A 441 -16.53 -57.21 -46.05
CA LYS A 441 -16.45 -57.01 -44.59
C LYS A 441 -15.01 -57.12 -44.10
N GLN A 442 -14.24 -58.05 -44.65
CA GLN A 442 -12.83 -58.26 -44.30
C GLN A 442 -11.95 -57.10 -44.77
N LEU A 443 -12.16 -56.60 -46.00
CA LEU A 443 -11.50 -55.41 -46.58
C LEU A 443 -11.86 -54.10 -45.87
N ALA A 444 -13.12 -53.91 -45.44
CA ALA A 444 -13.53 -52.74 -44.67
C ALA A 444 -12.98 -52.74 -43.23
N SER A 445 -12.68 -53.92 -42.68
CA SER A 445 -12.09 -54.10 -41.34
C SER A 445 -10.55 -54.16 -41.34
N GLY A 446 -9.92 -54.41 -42.49
CA GLY A 446 -8.48 -54.53 -42.68
C GLY A 446 -7.79 -53.20 -42.99
N VAL A 447 -7.35 -52.51 -41.92
CA VAL A 447 -6.30 -51.49 -41.81
C VAL A 447 -5.67 -50.92 -43.11
N GLY A 448 -5.94 -49.64 -43.40
CA GLY A 448 -5.09 -48.75 -44.23
C GLY A 448 -5.76 -48.09 -45.45
N ASP A 449 -5.21 -46.94 -45.90
CA ASP A 449 -5.63 -46.20 -47.11
C ASP A 449 -5.66 -47.09 -48.38
N THR A 450 -4.82 -48.12 -48.40
CA THR A 450 -4.73 -49.14 -49.46
C THR A 450 -5.99 -50.00 -49.62
N GLY A 451 -6.75 -50.23 -48.54
CA GLY A 451 -7.97 -51.05 -48.59
C GLY A 451 -9.10 -50.36 -49.36
N ILE A 452 -9.24 -49.04 -49.20
CA ILE A 452 -10.26 -48.23 -49.89
C ILE A 452 -9.86 -48.01 -51.36
N GLU A 453 -8.58 -47.75 -51.65
CA GLU A 453 -8.10 -47.65 -53.03
C GLU A 453 -8.29 -48.95 -53.80
N ALA A 454 -7.99 -50.10 -53.18
CA ALA A 454 -8.24 -51.41 -53.78
C ALA A 454 -9.75 -51.67 -53.97
N MET A 455 -10.59 -51.31 -53.00
CA MET A 455 -12.05 -51.41 -53.15
C MET A 455 -12.57 -50.52 -54.29
N THR A 456 -12.02 -49.31 -54.43
CA THR A 456 -12.39 -48.33 -55.46
C THR A 456 -11.91 -48.76 -56.85
N SER A 457 -10.71 -49.33 -56.97
CA SER A 457 -10.22 -49.87 -58.25
C SER A 457 -11.04 -51.07 -58.70
N THR A 458 -11.44 -51.93 -57.77
CA THR A 458 -12.23 -53.14 -58.07
C THR A 458 -13.65 -52.77 -58.47
N LEU A 459 -14.32 -51.88 -57.71
CA LEU A 459 -15.65 -51.35 -58.06
C LEU A 459 -15.67 -50.61 -59.40
N LYS A 460 -14.61 -49.85 -59.73
CA LYS A 460 -14.50 -49.17 -61.05
C LYS A 460 -14.28 -50.14 -62.20
N ALA A 461 -13.54 -51.23 -61.98
CA ALA A 461 -13.32 -52.26 -63.00
C ALA A 461 -14.63 -53.01 -63.30
N ASP A 462 -15.38 -53.37 -62.26
CA ASP A 462 -16.65 -54.09 -62.42
C ASP A 462 -17.77 -53.19 -62.97
N TYR A 463 -17.82 -51.91 -62.58
CA TYR A 463 -18.78 -50.96 -63.18
C TYR A 463 -18.52 -50.76 -64.67
N ARG A 464 -17.26 -50.82 -65.11
CA ARG A 464 -16.92 -50.81 -66.54
C ARG A 464 -17.33 -52.10 -67.24
N SER A 465 -17.12 -53.28 -66.63
CA SER A 465 -17.50 -54.54 -67.25
C SER A 465 -19.02 -54.66 -67.41
N VAL A 466 -19.79 -54.18 -66.43
CA VAL A 466 -21.27 -54.15 -66.52
C VAL A 466 -21.75 -53.14 -67.56
N LEU A 467 -21.08 -51.99 -67.71
CA LEU A 467 -21.38 -51.05 -68.80
C LEU A 467 -21.05 -51.63 -70.18
N GLU A 468 -19.98 -52.41 -70.33
CA GLU A 468 -19.63 -53.11 -71.56
C GLU A 468 -20.62 -54.24 -71.88
N GLU A 469 -21.10 -54.97 -70.87
CA GLU A 469 -22.13 -56.01 -71.01
C GLU A 469 -23.48 -55.42 -71.45
N VAL A 470 -23.90 -54.31 -70.84
CA VAL A 470 -25.12 -53.58 -71.23
C VAL A 470 -24.98 -52.90 -72.59
N ALA A 471 -23.78 -52.43 -72.96
CA ALA A 471 -23.53 -51.89 -74.30
C ALA A 471 -23.57 -52.97 -75.40
N GLY A 472 -23.17 -54.20 -75.08
CA GLY A 472 -23.27 -55.36 -75.98
C GLY A 472 -24.71 -55.84 -76.21
N GLU A 473 -25.64 -55.59 -75.28
CA GLU A 473 -27.07 -55.91 -75.43
C GLU A 473 -27.86 -54.89 -76.27
N ILE A 474 -27.26 -53.74 -76.65
CA ILE A 474 -27.91 -52.65 -77.41
C ILE A 474 -27.55 -52.66 -78.91
N GLU A 475 -26.76 -53.62 -79.40
CA GLU A 475 -26.65 -53.86 -80.86
C GLU A 475 -27.92 -54.57 -81.37
N ILE A 476 -28.93 -53.77 -81.71
CA ILE A 476 -30.12 -54.18 -82.45
C ILE A 476 -29.77 -54.17 -83.95
N PRO A 477 -30.08 -55.25 -84.73
CA PRO A 477 -29.91 -55.28 -86.19
C PRO A 477 -30.77 -54.26 -86.94
#